data_AF-A0A5P2B3R6-F1
#
_entry.id   AF-A0A5P2B3R6-F1
#
_cell.length_a   1.000
_cell.length_b   1.000
_cell.length_c   1.000
_cell.angle_alpha   90.00
_cell.angle_beta   90.00
_cell.angle_gamma   90.00
#
_symmetry.space_group_name_H-M   'P 1'
#
loop_
_entity.id
_entity.type
_entity.pdbx_description
1 polymer ?
#
loop_
_entity_poly.entity_id
_entity_poly.type
_entity_poly.pdbx_seq_one_letter_code
_entity_poly.pdbx_strand_id
1 'polypeptide(L)'
;MTKHQRPLTAALTLVCLAATGCTTSTTTTADPKPSNTPQPTTQSPRAESEEAQGNRAKAALEPPSRTDEDPDFVESGLERAQDGVHSLSPVKKGKTYRISMACVGTGTVKVTLADKPRQPVACNGVPATHHIENAPAHLPIDITATSGATGMVAWRVASVPS
;
A
#
# COMPACT_ATOMS: atom_id res chain seq x y z
N MET A 1 -4.64 19.89 57.52
CA MET A 1 -5.88 20.64 57.25
C MET A 1 -6.59 20.00 56.07
N THR A 2 -7.82 19.55 56.33
CA THR A 2 -8.81 18.81 55.52
C THR A 2 -9.46 19.70 54.44
N LYS A 3 -9.90 19.20 53.26
CA LYS A 3 -11.18 18.53 52.91
C LYS A 3 -11.14 18.12 51.41
N HIS A 4 -11.47 16.88 51.00
CA HIS A 4 -12.79 16.34 50.54
C HIS A 4 -13.37 17.03 49.28
N GLN A 5 -13.94 16.41 48.24
CA GLN A 5 -14.40 15.05 47.89
C GLN A 5 -14.77 15.03 46.37
N ARG A 6 -14.89 13.82 45.77
CA ARG A 6 -15.40 13.47 44.39
C ARG A 6 -16.96 13.68 44.29
N PRO A 7 -17.75 13.21 43.28
CA PRO A 7 -17.52 12.61 41.93
C PRO A 7 -18.49 13.14 40.82
N LEU A 8 -18.41 12.64 39.57
CA LEU A 8 -19.62 12.27 38.79
C LEU A 8 -19.31 11.32 37.62
N THR A 9 -20.16 10.32 37.48
CA THR A 9 -20.17 9.19 36.54
C THR A 9 -20.98 9.55 35.29
N ALA A 10 -20.59 9.09 34.10
CA ALA A 10 -21.53 8.79 33.02
C ALA A 10 -20.92 7.77 32.05
N ALA A 11 -21.52 6.58 32.04
CA ALA A 11 -21.26 5.51 31.10
C ALA A 11 -22.01 5.76 29.78
N LEU A 12 -21.46 5.35 28.64
CA LEU A 12 -22.27 4.99 27.48
C LEU A 12 -21.57 3.88 26.68
N THR A 13 -22.05 2.66 26.89
CA THR A 13 -21.79 1.47 26.09
C THR A 13 -22.58 1.54 24.79
N LEU A 14 -21.95 1.28 23.64
CA LEU A 14 -22.67 0.90 22.43
C LEU A 14 -22.00 -0.33 21.80
N VAL A 15 -22.71 -1.46 21.92
CA VAL A 15 -22.39 -2.76 21.33
C VAL A 15 -23.38 -2.97 20.19
N CYS A 16 -22.90 -3.25 18.98
CA CYS A 16 -23.73 -3.83 17.92
C CYS A 16 -23.03 -5.08 17.35
N LEU A 17 -23.45 -6.24 17.85
CA LEU A 17 -23.29 -7.50 17.15
C LEU A 17 -24.34 -7.55 16.03
N ALA A 18 -23.91 -7.84 14.80
CA ALA A 18 -24.81 -8.28 13.74
C ALA A 18 -24.29 -9.63 13.22
N ALA A 19 -24.89 -10.71 13.71
CA ALA A 19 -24.72 -12.03 13.15
C ALA A 19 -26.09 -12.73 13.07
N THR A 20 -26.28 -13.39 11.92
CA THR A 20 -27.19 -14.50 11.64
C THR A 20 -28.70 -14.24 11.67
N GLY A 21 -29.25 -13.99 10.49
CA GLY A 21 -30.64 -14.33 10.14
C GLY A 21 -30.64 -15.45 9.10
N CYS A 22 -30.65 -16.71 9.56
CA CYS A 22 -30.97 -17.86 8.71
C CYS A 22 -32.48 -17.87 8.47
N THR A 23 -32.92 -17.64 7.23
CA THR A 23 -34.32 -17.80 6.86
C THR A 23 -34.64 -19.29 6.76
N THR A 24 -35.51 -19.76 7.66
CA THR A 24 -36.14 -21.08 7.61
C THR A 24 -36.92 -21.21 6.30
N SER A 25 -36.67 -22.25 5.51
CA SER A 25 -37.50 -22.60 4.37
C SER A 25 -37.83 -24.08 4.43
N THR A 26 -39.11 -24.32 4.58
CA THR A 26 -39.82 -25.59 4.68
C THR A 26 -39.68 -26.42 3.41
N THR A 27 -39.42 -27.72 3.56
CA THR A 27 -39.49 -28.70 2.47
C THR A 27 -40.94 -29.02 2.10
N THR A 28 -41.27 -29.06 0.79
CA THR A 28 -41.93 -30.18 0.08
C THR A 28 -42.90 -29.73 -1.04
N THR A 29 -42.54 -30.14 -2.26
CA THR A 29 -43.38 -30.49 -3.45
C THR A 29 -44.05 -29.38 -4.27
N ALA A 30 -43.49 -29.11 -5.47
CA ALA A 30 -44.04 -29.48 -6.78
C ALA A 30 -43.41 -28.61 -7.90
N ASP A 31 -42.91 -29.26 -8.95
CA ASP A 31 -42.51 -28.68 -10.25
C ASP A 31 -43.67 -27.91 -10.94
N PRO A 32 -43.40 -26.87 -11.76
CA PRO A 32 -42.85 -27.08 -13.11
C PRO A 32 -41.82 -26.06 -13.63
N LYS A 33 -40.85 -26.59 -14.38
CA LYS A 33 -39.88 -25.95 -15.28
C LYS A 33 -40.42 -24.71 -16.04
N PRO A 34 -39.63 -23.62 -16.08
CA PRO A 34 -39.07 -23.18 -17.36
C PRO A 34 -37.56 -22.93 -17.30
N SER A 35 -36.93 -23.11 -18.46
CA SER A 35 -35.49 -23.01 -18.71
C SER A 35 -34.91 -21.65 -18.35
N ASN A 36 -34.13 -21.55 -17.27
CA ASN A 36 -33.26 -20.41 -17.01
C ASN A 36 -31.85 -20.73 -17.53
N THR A 37 -31.59 -20.29 -18.76
CA THR A 37 -30.24 -20.10 -19.28
C THR A 37 -29.47 -19.20 -18.30
N PRO A 38 -28.27 -19.59 -17.82
CA PRO A 38 -27.44 -18.68 -17.04
C PRO A 38 -27.04 -17.50 -17.93
N GLN A 39 -27.63 -16.34 -17.67
CA GLN A 39 -27.15 -15.09 -18.24
C GLN A 39 -25.74 -14.86 -17.69
N PRO A 40 -24.71 -14.69 -18.53
CA PRO A 40 -23.39 -14.34 -18.04
C PRO A 40 -23.51 -12.99 -17.36
N THR A 41 -23.34 -12.95 -16.05
CA THR A 41 -23.12 -11.70 -15.34
C THR A 41 -21.81 -11.15 -15.88
N THR A 42 -21.92 -10.11 -16.71
CA THR A 42 -20.80 -9.26 -17.06
C THR A 42 -20.30 -8.63 -15.76
N GLN A 43 -19.38 -9.32 -15.09
CA GLN A 43 -18.62 -8.76 -13.99
C GLN A 43 -17.79 -7.62 -14.59
N SER A 44 -18.31 -6.39 -14.44
CA SER A 44 -17.47 -5.21 -14.54
C SER A 44 -16.27 -5.45 -13.62
N PRO A 45 -15.01 -5.23 -14.07
CA PRO A 45 -13.84 -5.54 -13.25
C PRO A 45 -13.99 -4.81 -11.92
N ARG A 46 -14.19 -5.57 -10.84
CA ARG A 46 -14.26 -4.97 -9.51
C ARG A 46 -12.92 -4.30 -9.29
N ALA A 47 -12.94 -3.01 -8.97
CA ALA A 47 -11.72 -2.30 -8.59
C ALA A 47 -11.02 -3.12 -7.52
N GLU A 48 -9.74 -3.38 -7.75
CA GLU A 48 -8.92 -4.17 -6.85
C GLU A 48 -8.78 -3.48 -5.50
N SER A 49 -8.70 -4.27 -4.42
CA SER A 49 -8.50 -3.72 -3.08
C SER A 49 -7.10 -3.09 -2.93
N GLU A 50 -6.99 -2.10 -2.04
CA GLU A 50 -5.70 -1.49 -1.70
C GLU A 50 -4.68 -2.52 -1.23
N GLU A 51 -5.12 -3.53 -0.47
CA GLU A 51 -4.27 -4.63 -0.02
C GLU A 51 -3.65 -5.40 -1.20
N ALA A 52 -4.46 -5.77 -2.19
CA ALA A 52 -3.98 -6.49 -3.37
C ALA A 52 -3.05 -5.61 -4.21
N GLN A 53 -3.38 -4.32 -4.38
CA GLN A 53 -2.49 -3.36 -5.05
C GLN A 53 -1.16 -3.21 -4.32
N GLY A 54 -1.19 -3.10 -2.99
CA GLY A 54 0.01 -2.97 -2.16
C GLY A 54 0.88 -4.22 -2.18
N ASN A 55 0.27 -5.40 -2.20
CA ASN A 55 0.98 -6.67 -2.34
C ASN A 55 1.69 -6.76 -3.70
N ARG A 56 1.03 -6.35 -4.79
CA ARG A 56 1.69 -6.30 -6.11
C ARG A 56 2.79 -5.26 -6.18
N ALA A 57 2.59 -4.09 -5.57
CA ALA A 57 3.61 -3.05 -5.52
C ALA A 57 4.87 -3.55 -4.79
N LYS A 58 4.70 -4.21 -3.65
CA LYS A 58 5.82 -4.85 -2.91
C LYS A 58 6.48 -5.96 -3.72
N ALA A 59 5.69 -6.86 -4.29
CA ALA A 59 6.19 -7.99 -5.08
C ALA A 59 7.04 -7.52 -6.28
N ALA A 60 6.68 -6.40 -6.91
CA ALA A 60 7.45 -5.80 -8.00
C ALA A 60 8.87 -5.35 -7.59
N LEU A 61 9.15 -5.23 -6.29
CA LEU A 61 10.45 -4.81 -5.74
C LEU A 61 11.25 -5.94 -5.10
N GLU A 62 10.67 -7.14 -5.00
CA GLU A 62 11.37 -8.29 -4.44
C GLU A 62 12.50 -8.73 -5.37
N PRO A 63 13.69 -9.03 -4.82
CA PRO A 63 14.79 -9.51 -5.64
C PRO A 63 14.48 -10.94 -6.15
N PRO A 64 14.96 -11.32 -7.34
CA PRO A 64 14.66 -12.62 -7.96
C PRO A 64 15.27 -13.83 -7.21
N SER A 65 16.05 -13.61 -6.15
CA SER A 65 16.67 -14.67 -5.36
C SER A 65 16.55 -14.33 -3.88
N ARG A 66 15.61 -14.98 -3.18
CA ARG A 66 15.54 -14.97 -1.71
C ARG A 66 16.62 -15.91 -1.18
N THR A 67 17.83 -15.40 -1.06
CA THR A 67 18.88 -16.01 -0.23
C THR A 67 19.07 -15.08 0.96
N ASP A 68 18.35 -15.40 2.04
CA ASP A 68 18.53 -14.99 3.44
C ASP A 68 19.07 -13.57 3.68
N GLU A 69 18.16 -12.64 3.99
CA GLU A 69 18.39 -11.22 4.31
C GLU A 69 19.36 -10.50 3.35
N ASP A 70 18.81 -9.73 2.41
CA ASP A 70 19.58 -8.85 1.53
C ASP A 70 20.49 -7.93 2.40
N PRO A 71 21.80 -8.22 2.52
CA PRO A 71 22.67 -7.57 3.51
C PRO A 71 22.89 -6.09 3.18
N ASP A 72 22.52 -5.70 1.96
CA ASP A 72 22.55 -4.34 1.48
C ASP A 72 21.22 -3.62 1.71
N PHE A 73 20.18 -4.28 2.20
CA PHE A 73 18.90 -3.66 2.54
C PHE A 73 19.08 -2.60 3.63
N VAL A 74 18.52 -1.41 3.36
CA VAL A 74 18.47 -0.32 4.34
C VAL A 74 17.06 -0.22 4.90
N GLU A 75 16.08 0.01 4.02
CA GLU A 75 14.70 0.24 4.40
C GLU A 75 13.75 0.08 3.21
N SER A 76 12.46 -0.05 3.52
CA SER A 76 11.38 -0.06 2.54
C SER A 76 10.10 0.47 3.17
N GLY A 77 9.20 0.96 2.33
CA GLY A 77 7.87 1.38 2.76
C GLY A 77 6.79 1.07 1.73
N LEU A 78 5.55 1.21 2.17
CA LEU A 78 4.34 1.09 1.36
C LEU A 78 3.36 2.15 1.84
N GLU A 79 2.86 2.96 0.93
CA GLU A 79 1.94 4.06 1.25
C GLU A 79 0.87 4.21 0.17
N ARG A 80 -0.27 4.82 0.51
CA ARG A 80 -1.25 5.21 -0.51
C ARG A 80 -0.63 6.28 -1.41
N ALA A 81 -0.82 6.16 -2.72
CA ALA A 81 -0.29 7.12 -3.69
C ALA A 81 -0.74 8.56 -3.38
N GLN A 82 -1.96 8.72 -2.89
CA GLN A 82 -2.60 9.99 -2.56
C GLN A 82 -2.01 10.66 -1.32
N ASP A 83 -1.56 9.86 -0.35
CA ASP A 83 -0.95 10.36 0.88
C ASP A 83 0.50 10.77 0.62
N GLY A 84 1.16 10.10 -0.33
CA GLY A 84 2.54 10.37 -0.69
C GLY A 84 3.53 9.86 0.35
N VAL A 85 4.81 9.94 0.02
CA VAL A 85 5.90 9.52 0.91
C VAL A 85 6.81 10.72 1.14
N HIS A 86 7.10 10.99 2.41
CA HIS A 86 8.05 12.02 2.82
C HIS A 86 9.00 11.40 3.85
N SER A 87 9.99 10.64 3.36
CA SER A 87 10.94 9.92 4.19
C SER A 87 12.33 10.58 4.16
N LEU A 88 13.07 10.41 5.25
CA LEU A 88 14.46 10.84 5.38
C LEU A 88 15.29 9.66 5.90
N SER A 89 15.80 8.84 4.98
CA SER A 89 16.47 7.58 5.27
C SER A 89 17.86 7.80 5.85
N PRO A 90 18.21 7.27 7.04
CA PRO A 90 19.57 7.30 7.53
C PRO A 90 20.44 6.34 6.70
N VAL A 91 21.47 6.87 6.02
CA VAL A 91 22.37 6.10 5.15
C VAL A 91 23.84 6.47 5.39
N LYS A 92 24.76 5.64 4.92
CA LYS A 92 26.20 5.93 5.02
C LYS A 92 26.57 6.98 3.96
N LYS A 93 27.05 8.13 4.43
CA LYS A 93 27.52 9.21 3.55
C LYS A 93 28.59 8.72 2.57
N GLY A 94 28.49 9.16 1.32
CA GLY A 94 29.47 8.87 0.27
C GLY A 94 29.35 7.50 -0.39
N LYS A 95 28.39 6.67 0.04
CA LYS A 95 28.10 5.38 -0.59
C LYS A 95 27.10 5.51 -1.73
N THR A 96 27.03 4.47 -2.55
CA THR A 96 26.06 4.36 -3.64
C THR A 96 24.86 3.55 -3.18
N TYR A 97 23.67 4.04 -3.48
CA TYR A 97 22.40 3.39 -3.14
C TYR A 97 21.54 3.19 -4.37
N ARG A 98 20.85 2.06 -4.42
CA ARG A 98 19.77 1.77 -5.37
C ARG A 98 18.43 1.98 -4.67
N ILE A 99 17.60 2.82 -5.26
CA ILE A 99 16.22 3.08 -4.84
C ILE A 99 15.33 2.47 -5.91
N SER A 100 14.53 1.48 -5.53
CA SER A 100 13.53 0.85 -6.40
C SER A 100 12.14 1.22 -5.92
N MET A 101 11.24 1.48 -6.87
CA MET A 101 9.88 1.94 -6.59
C MET A 101 8.88 1.32 -7.54
N ALA A 102 7.69 1.00 -7.06
CA ALA A 102 6.59 0.55 -7.90
C ALA A 102 5.30 1.19 -7.42
N CYS A 103 4.53 1.78 -8.35
CA CYS A 103 3.18 2.25 -8.08
C CYS A 103 2.16 1.35 -8.78
N VAL A 104 1.11 0.96 -8.08
CA VAL A 104 0.02 0.11 -8.61
C VAL A 104 -1.30 0.80 -8.37
N GLY A 105 -2.06 1.07 -9.44
CA GLY A 105 -3.35 1.73 -9.37
C GLY A 105 -3.64 2.48 -10.66
N THR A 106 -3.90 3.78 -10.56
CA THR A 106 -4.14 4.65 -11.74
C THR A 106 -3.33 5.94 -11.64
N GLY A 107 -3.07 6.57 -12.79
CA GLY A 107 -2.40 7.86 -12.86
C GLY A 107 -0.88 7.75 -12.67
N THR A 108 -0.30 8.78 -12.07
CA THR A 108 1.17 8.96 -11.98
C THR A 108 1.53 9.63 -10.66
N VAL A 109 2.66 9.23 -10.09
CA VAL A 109 3.30 9.94 -8.97
C VAL A 109 4.56 10.65 -9.46
N LYS A 110 4.96 11.71 -8.78
CA LYS A 110 6.22 12.40 -8.98
C LYS A 110 7.17 12.06 -7.86
N VAL A 111 8.42 11.78 -8.20
CA VAL A 111 9.45 11.31 -7.28
C VAL A 111 10.62 12.29 -7.29
N THR A 112 11.06 12.71 -6.12
CA THR A 112 12.31 13.45 -5.90
C THR A 112 13.17 12.65 -4.93
N LEU A 113 14.42 12.34 -5.34
CA LEU A 113 15.38 11.58 -4.54
C LEU A 113 16.63 12.43 -4.34
N ALA A 114 16.99 12.73 -3.09
CA ALA A 114 18.05 13.70 -2.78
C ALA A 114 17.89 14.99 -3.63
N ASP A 115 18.97 15.45 -4.25
CA ASP A 115 19.01 16.65 -5.07
C ASP A 115 18.70 16.38 -6.55
N LYS A 116 18.16 15.20 -6.88
CA LYS A 116 17.86 14.84 -8.28
C LYS A 116 16.59 15.52 -8.79
N PRO A 117 16.51 15.82 -10.11
CA PRO A 117 15.31 16.37 -10.71
C PRO A 117 14.12 15.44 -10.54
N ARG A 118 12.96 16.03 -10.26
CA ARG A 118 11.69 15.32 -10.08
C ARG A 118 11.32 14.48 -11.32
N GLN A 119 11.03 13.19 -11.14
CA GLN A 119 10.69 12.24 -12.22
C GLN A 119 9.27 11.67 -12.06
N PRO A 120 8.55 11.41 -13.17
CA PRO A 120 7.26 10.72 -13.11
C PRO A 120 7.43 9.20 -12.99
N VAL A 121 6.59 8.55 -12.20
CA VAL A 121 6.44 7.08 -12.13
C VAL A 121 4.97 6.73 -12.32
N ALA A 122 4.68 5.91 -13.33
CA ALA A 122 3.31 5.48 -13.64
C ALA A 122 2.82 4.44 -12.63
N CYS A 123 1.52 4.48 -12.31
CA CYS A 123 0.89 3.52 -11.41
C CYS A 123 0.43 2.25 -12.12
N ASN A 124 1.31 1.66 -12.93
CA ASN A 124 1.04 0.47 -13.76
C ASN A 124 1.70 -0.82 -13.22
N GLY A 125 2.35 -0.75 -12.05
CA GLY A 125 3.07 -1.86 -11.41
C GLY A 125 4.45 -2.15 -11.96
N VAL A 126 4.93 -1.40 -12.95
CA VAL A 126 6.30 -1.55 -13.47
C VAL A 126 7.27 -0.85 -12.52
N PRO A 127 8.31 -1.53 -12.03
CA PRO A 127 9.27 -0.91 -11.12
C PRO A 127 10.17 0.10 -11.85
N ALA A 128 10.42 1.23 -11.20
CA ALA A 128 11.45 2.20 -11.56
C ALA A 128 12.63 2.08 -10.60
N THR A 129 13.85 2.19 -11.12
CA THR A 129 15.08 2.08 -10.33
C THR A 129 15.98 3.28 -10.55
N HIS A 130 16.49 3.85 -9.46
CA HIS A 130 17.39 4.99 -9.46
C HIS A 130 18.64 4.69 -8.63
N HIS A 131 19.81 5.10 -9.12
CA HIS A 131 21.05 5.05 -8.36
C HIS A 131 21.36 6.43 -7.79
N ILE A 132 21.75 6.51 -6.53
CA ILE A 132 22.25 7.72 -5.87
C ILE A 132 23.70 7.47 -5.51
N GLU A 133 24.60 8.07 -6.27
CA GLU A 133 26.03 8.08 -5.99
C GLU A 133 26.35 9.15 -4.94
N ASN A 134 27.41 8.92 -4.15
CA ASN A 134 27.89 9.87 -3.14
C ASN A 134 26.76 10.39 -2.23
N ALA A 135 25.95 9.48 -1.69
CA ALA A 135 24.74 9.85 -0.97
C ALA A 135 25.02 10.74 0.27
N PRO A 136 24.09 11.64 0.64
CA PRO A 136 24.14 12.36 1.91
C PRO A 136 24.00 11.38 3.09
N ALA A 137 24.25 11.81 4.33
CA ALA A 137 24.03 10.97 5.52
C ALA A 137 22.54 10.67 5.78
N HIS A 138 21.67 11.52 5.26
CA HIS A 138 20.22 11.39 5.34
C HIS A 138 19.69 11.57 3.94
N LEU A 139 19.14 10.51 3.35
CA LEU A 139 18.65 10.48 1.97
C LEU A 139 17.16 10.89 1.95
N PRO A 140 16.81 12.07 1.41
CA PRO A 140 15.42 12.46 1.24
C PRO A 140 14.76 11.64 0.13
N ILE A 141 13.57 11.11 0.42
CA ILE A 141 12.69 10.43 -0.52
C ILE A 141 11.33 11.12 -0.45
N ASP A 142 10.97 11.82 -1.52
CA ASP A 142 9.71 12.52 -1.66
C ASP A 142 8.92 11.94 -2.84
N ILE A 143 7.71 11.47 -2.58
CA ILE A 143 6.81 10.90 -3.58
C ILE A 143 5.47 11.58 -3.42
N THR A 144 5.00 12.26 -4.46
CA THR A 144 3.75 13.02 -4.43
C THR A 144 2.84 12.59 -5.58
N ALA A 145 1.55 12.37 -5.27
CA ALA A 145 0.55 12.11 -6.31
C ALA A 145 0.43 13.31 -7.27
N THR A 146 0.29 13.00 -8.55
CA THR A 146 -0.37 13.92 -9.48
C THR A 146 -1.89 13.81 -9.32
N SER A 147 -2.63 14.85 -9.74
CA SER A 147 -4.09 14.82 -9.69
C SER A 147 -4.66 13.58 -10.36
N GLY A 148 -5.56 12.88 -9.66
CA GLY A 148 -6.18 11.64 -10.14
C GLY A 148 -5.36 10.35 -9.93
N ALA A 149 -4.18 10.43 -9.31
CA ALA A 149 -3.45 9.22 -8.93
C ALA A 149 -4.17 8.48 -7.78
N THR A 150 -4.22 7.15 -7.88
CA THR A 150 -4.82 6.26 -6.88
C THR A 150 -3.97 5.01 -6.69
N GLY A 151 -4.23 4.28 -5.62
CA GLY A 151 -3.63 2.99 -5.32
C GLY A 151 -2.43 3.10 -4.39
N MET A 152 -1.45 2.21 -4.57
CA MET A 152 -0.36 1.99 -3.61
C MET A 152 1.02 2.19 -4.24
N VAL A 153 1.92 2.83 -3.50
CA VAL A 153 3.32 2.99 -3.85
C VAL A 153 4.19 2.24 -2.86
N ALA A 154 4.97 1.28 -3.36
CA ALA A 154 6.05 0.66 -2.62
C ALA A 154 7.39 1.29 -3.01
N TRP A 155 8.32 1.34 -2.07
CA TRP A 155 9.69 1.78 -2.31
C TRP A 155 10.67 0.99 -1.45
N ARG A 156 11.91 0.88 -1.93
CA ARG A 156 12.98 0.12 -1.29
C ARG A 156 14.32 0.78 -1.51
N VAL A 157 15.13 0.88 -0.47
CA VAL A 157 16.50 1.38 -0.50
C VAL A 157 17.45 0.23 -0.19
N ALA A 158 18.43 0.04 -1.06
CA ALA A 158 19.54 -0.89 -0.85
C ALA A 158 20.87 -0.21 -1.16
N SER A 159 21.90 -0.51 -0.38
CA SER A 159 23.29 -0.22 -0.73
C SER A 159 23.65 -0.99 -2.00
N VAL A 160 24.62 -0.49 -2.77
CA VAL A 160 25.23 -1.27 -3.84
C VAL A 160 26.75 -1.06 -3.82
N PRO A 161 27.54 -2.07 -4.25
CA PRO A 161 28.95 -1.87 -4.49
C PRO A 161 29.15 -0.70 -5.48
N SER A 162 30.04 0.22 -5.10
CA SER A 162 30.47 1.34 -5.92
C SER A 162 31.52 0.92 -6.94
#